data_AF-A0AAE1DNM0-F1
#
_entry.id   AF-A0AAE1DNM0-F1
#
_cell.length_a   1.000
_cell.length_b   1.000
_cell.length_c   1.000
_cell.angle_alpha   90.00
_cell.angle_beta   90.00
_cell.angle_gamma   90.00
#
_symmetry.space_group_name_H-M   'P 1'
#
loop_
_entity.id
_entity.type
_entity.pdbx_description
1 polymer ?
#
loop_
_entity_poly.entity_id
_entity_poly.type
_entity_poly.pdbx_seq_one_letter_code
_entity_poly.pdbx_strand_id
1 'polypeptide(L)'
;MHRSYQSILPTHNKLLQKRWDTTYYNEHRRKVRDAAPMVDTKAPPTYMHLHLKLKKLQLEEERLATIERDNRILLEKMSYIMRTRGRVDNRNNYEYKSLNREKRQRELLRVTKENQAILYRINMRKPEYSHIRWQEQWEENQKFMDNISHYPPEWWVKEERTPRKKQAKAGQETDRSEAEETKRQEEEEKKAAEEEEKRKQQEDAAKEARKKEEEQKKKKEEEERKRKEEEERKRKEEEEAERKRKEAEEEERKRKEAEAQQKEEQPTEVPVDEERGDTKTESHA
;
A
#
# COMPACT_ATOMS: atom_id res chain seq x y z
N MET A 1 58.42 -14.27 20.16
CA MET A 1 57.16 -15.02 20.39
C MET A 1 56.85 -15.99 19.25
N HIS A 2 57.29 -17.25 19.34
CA HIS A 2 56.96 -18.33 18.39
C HIS A 2 56.04 -19.40 18.98
N ARG A 3 55.82 -19.38 20.30
CA ARG A 3 55.03 -20.40 21.02
C ARG A 3 53.54 -20.32 20.66
N SER A 4 53.04 -19.14 20.30
CA SER A 4 51.66 -18.87 19.86
C SER A 4 51.39 -19.11 18.37
N TYR A 5 52.41 -19.36 17.54
CA TYR A 5 52.22 -19.49 16.09
C TYR A 5 51.63 -20.85 15.72
N GLN A 6 50.36 -20.95 15.36
CA GLN A 6 49.73 -22.22 15.02
C GLN A 6 50.06 -22.60 13.58
N SER A 7 50.77 -23.71 13.37
CA SER A 7 51.02 -24.25 12.03
C SER A 7 49.85 -25.14 11.61
N ILE A 8 49.49 -25.08 10.33
CA ILE A 8 48.37 -25.86 9.75
C ILE A 8 48.71 -27.36 9.71
N LEU A 9 49.99 -27.67 9.49
CA LEU A 9 50.52 -29.03 9.51
C LEU A 9 51.31 -29.27 10.81
N PRO A 10 51.41 -30.52 11.29
CA PRO A 10 52.29 -30.87 12.41
C PRO A 10 53.74 -30.55 12.06
N THR A 11 54.43 -29.82 12.93
CA THR A 11 55.84 -29.45 12.72
C THR A 11 56.69 -29.75 13.95
N HIS A 12 57.92 -30.19 13.71
CA HIS A 12 58.84 -30.54 14.80
C HIS A 12 59.44 -29.30 15.47
N ASN A 13 59.63 -28.20 14.73
CA ASN A 13 60.13 -26.93 15.26
C ASN A 13 59.27 -25.73 14.82
N LYS A 14 58.46 -25.26 15.77
CA LYS A 14 57.50 -24.16 15.59
C LYS A 14 58.15 -22.80 15.28
N LEU A 15 59.37 -22.56 15.74
CA LEU A 15 60.11 -21.33 15.46
C LEU A 15 60.59 -21.29 14.01
N LEU A 16 61.15 -22.40 13.53
CA LEU A 16 61.62 -22.50 12.15
C LEU A 16 60.46 -22.43 11.17
N GLN A 17 59.37 -23.13 11.44
CA GLN A 17 58.17 -23.05 10.61
C GLN A 17 57.64 -21.61 10.52
N LYS A 18 57.52 -20.91 11.65
CA LYS A 18 57.09 -19.50 11.65
C LYS A 18 57.98 -18.63 10.77
N ARG A 19 59.30 -18.83 10.86
CA ARG A 19 60.27 -18.05 10.08
C ARG A 19 60.11 -18.31 8.59
N TRP A 20 60.01 -19.58 8.18
CA TRP A 20 59.79 -19.96 6.79
C TRP A 20 58.50 -19.41 6.23
N ASP A 21 57.39 -19.57 6.95
CA ASP A 21 56.09 -19.01 6.54
C ASP A 21 56.15 -17.49 6.38
N THR A 22 56.82 -16.81 7.31
CA THR A 22 56.99 -15.35 7.23
C THR A 22 57.83 -14.96 6.02
N THR A 23 58.91 -15.70 5.71
CA THR A 23 59.74 -15.43 4.53
C THR A 23 58.99 -15.69 3.22
N TYR A 24 58.24 -16.80 3.13
CA TYR A 24 57.42 -17.13 1.96
C TYR A 24 56.31 -16.09 1.76
N TYR A 25 55.67 -15.67 2.85
CA TYR A 25 54.66 -14.61 2.80
C TYR A 25 55.25 -13.30 2.28
N ASN A 26 56.42 -12.89 2.79
CA ASN A 26 57.08 -11.66 2.36
C ASN A 26 57.54 -11.73 0.89
N GLU A 27 58.09 -12.87 0.47
CA GLU A 27 58.48 -13.12 -0.92
C GLU A 27 57.27 -13.06 -1.86
N HIS A 28 56.17 -13.72 -1.49
CA HIS A 28 54.91 -13.64 -2.23
C HIS A 28 54.41 -12.21 -2.34
N ARG A 29 54.37 -11.47 -1.22
CA ARG A 29 53.94 -10.06 -1.20
C ARG A 29 54.81 -9.17 -2.08
N ARG A 30 56.12 -9.44 -2.14
CA ARG A 30 57.03 -8.74 -3.06
C ARG A 30 56.70 -9.07 -4.52
N LYS A 31 56.55 -10.36 -4.86
CA LYS A 31 56.17 -10.79 -6.21
C LYS A 31 54.83 -10.18 -6.67
N VAL A 32 53.84 -10.11 -5.79
CA VAL A 32 52.54 -9.47 -6.08
C VAL A 32 52.69 -7.97 -6.30
N ARG A 33 53.55 -7.28 -5.53
CA ARG A 33 53.79 -5.84 -5.68
C ARG A 33 54.54 -5.52 -6.97
N ASP A 34 55.55 -6.32 -7.30
CA ASP A 34 56.42 -6.11 -8.45
C ASP A 34 55.78 -6.61 -9.76
N ALA A 35 54.69 -7.37 -9.68
CA ALA A 35 53.95 -7.85 -10.84
C ALA A 35 53.30 -6.69 -11.60
N ALA A 36 53.67 -6.53 -12.86
CA ALA A 36 53.04 -5.58 -13.76
C ALA A 36 51.62 -6.06 -14.13
N PRO A 37 50.63 -5.14 -14.23
CA PRO A 37 49.31 -5.49 -14.74
C PRO A 37 49.42 -5.92 -16.21
N MET A 38 48.98 -7.14 -16.51
CA MET A 38 48.97 -7.69 -17.87
C MET A 38 47.85 -7.10 -18.75
N VAL A 39 46.85 -6.49 -18.12
CA VAL A 39 45.66 -5.92 -18.76
C VAL A 39 45.60 -4.43 -18.45
N ASP A 40 45.14 -3.65 -19.42
CA ASP A 40 44.87 -2.23 -19.20
C ASP A 40 43.83 -2.06 -18.09
N THR A 41 44.20 -1.33 -17.04
CA THR A 41 43.35 -1.00 -15.89
C THR A 41 42.82 0.43 -15.96
N LYS A 42 43.07 1.16 -17.05
CA LYS A 42 42.54 2.51 -17.23
C LYS A 42 41.02 2.47 -17.40
N ALA A 43 40.37 3.53 -16.92
CA ALA A 43 38.94 3.70 -17.13
C ALA A 43 38.64 3.86 -18.63
N PRO A 44 37.62 3.16 -19.16
CA PRO A 44 37.22 3.31 -20.55
C PRO A 44 36.71 4.74 -20.82
N PRO A 45 36.78 5.22 -22.08
CA PRO A 45 36.27 6.52 -22.44
C PRO A 45 34.76 6.61 -22.19
N THR A 46 34.33 7.70 -21.56
CA THR A 46 32.92 7.97 -21.30
C THR A 46 32.26 8.54 -22.54
N TYR A 47 31.26 7.84 -23.09
CA TYR A 47 30.47 8.36 -24.20
C TYR A 47 29.23 9.11 -23.70
N MET A 48 28.87 10.21 -24.38
CA MET A 48 27.72 11.03 -23.98
C MET A 48 26.39 10.28 -24.04
N HIS A 49 26.22 9.37 -25.00
CA HIS A 49 24.98 8.58 -25.15
C HIS A 49 24.74 7.58 -24.01
N LEU A 50 25.77 7.25 -23.20
CA LEU A 50 25.62 6.47 -21.96
C LEU A 50 25.05 7.32 -20.82
N HIS A 51 25.43 8.61 -20.77
CA HIS A 51 25.04 9.54 -19.71
C HIS A 51 23.70 10.23 -20.03
N LEU A 52 23.44 10.47 -21.32
CA LEU A 52 22.27 11.15 -21.82
C LEU A 52 21.50 10.24 -22.79
N LYS A 53 20.24 9.96 -22.45
CA LYS A 53 19.31 9.25 -23.34
C LYS A 53 18.60 10.27 -24.21
N LEU A 54 19.27 10.74 -25.28
CA LEU A 54 18.75 11.80 -26.15
C LEU A 54 17.34 11.49 -26.67
N LYS A 55 17.09 10.25 -27.10
CA LYS A 55 15.75 9.82 -27.57
C LYS A 55 14.67 9.90 -26.48
N LYS A 56 15.03 9.61 -25.23
CA LYS A 56 14.08 9.70 -24.11
C LYS A 56 13.73 11.17 -23.86
N LEU A 57 14.74 12.03 -23.85
CA LEU A 57 14.56 13.47 -23.65
C LEU A 57 13.70 14.09 -24.77
N GLN A 58 13.95 13.70 -26.02
CA GLN A 58 13.13 14.09 -27.17
C GLN A 58 11.67 13.64 -27.01
N LEU A 59 11.42 12.39 -26.62
CA LEU A 59 10.05 11.88 -26.42
C LEU A 59 9.32 12.60 -25.28
N GLU A 60 10.04 12.97 -24.21
CA GLU A 60 9.47 13.75 -23.11
C GLU A 60 9.09 15.16 -23.59
N GLU A 61 9.94 15.80 -24.39
CA GLU A 61 9.67 17.11 -24.98
C GLU A 61 8.47 17.07 -25.95
N GLU A 62 8.39 16.08 -26.84
CA GLU A 62 7.24 15.88 -27.74
C GLU A 62 5.93 15.64 -26.97
N ARG A 63 6.00 14.88 -25.87
CA ARG A 63 4.85 14.64 -24.99
C ARG A 63 4.40 15.94 -24.31
N LEU A 64 5.33 16.73 -23.78
CA LEU A 64 5.01 18.01 -23.14
C LEU A 64 4.40 18.99 -24.15
N ALA A 65 4.97 19.10 -25.35
CA ALA A 65 4.42 19.94 -26.42
C ALA A 65 2.99 19.53 -26.83
N THR A 66 2.68 18.23 -26.75
CA THR A 66 1.32 17.72 -26.98
C THR A 66 0.37 18.14 -25.87
N ILE A 67 0.78 17.97 -24.62
CA ILE A 67 -0.01 18.39 -23.45
C ILE A 67 -0.27 19.91 -23.47
N GLU A 68 0.72 20.71 -23.80
CA GLU A 68 0.58 22.17 -23.89
C GLU A 68 -0.41 22.59 -24.98
N ARG A 69 -0.36 21.94 -26.14
CA ARG A 69 -1.33 22.16 -27.23
C ARG A 69 -2.75 21.80 -26.79
N ASP A 70 -2.92 20.65 -26.15
CA ASP A 70 -4.22 20.18 -25.68
C ASP A 70 -4.78 21.09 -24.57
N ASN A 71 -3.93 21.53 -23.64
CA ASN A 71 -4.28 22.50 -22.60
C ASN A 71 -4.73 23.83 -23.22
N ARG A 72 -4.04 24.32 -24.26
CA ARG A 72 -4.44 25.53 -24.99
C ARG A 72 -5.83 25.37 -25.61
N ILE A 73 -6.07 24.25 -26.30
CA ILE A 73 -7.38 23.95 -26.91
C ILE A 73 -8.47 23.83 -25.84
N LEU A 74 -8.16 23.19 -24.71
CA LEU A 74 -9.10 23.05 -23.60
C LEU A 74 -9.48 24.42 -23.03
N LEU A 75 -8.50 25.29 -22.77
CA LEU A 75 -8.73 26.64 -22.26
C LEU A 75 -9.56 27.48 -23.25
N GLU A 76 -9.28 27.37 -24.54
CA GLU A 76 -10.07 28.03 -25.59
C GLU A 76 -11.54 27.56 -25.55
N LYS A 77 -11.78 26.25 -25.51
CA LYS A 77 -13.12 25.66 -25.40
C LYS A 77 -13.84 26.09 -24.12
N MET A 78 -13.14 26.09 -22.98
CA MET A 78 -13.70 26.55 -21.70
C MET A 78 -14.09 28.04 -21.77
N SER A 79 -13.23 28.87 -22.36
CA SER A 79 -13.53 30.29 -22.57
C SER A 79 -14.77 30.51 -23.45
N TYR A 80 -14.94 29.68 -24.48
CA TYR A 80 -16.08 29.72 -25.38
C TYR A 80 -17.38 29.33 -24.65
N ILE A 81 -17.34 28.26 -23.84
CA ILE A 81 -18.48 27.82 -23.01
C ILE A 81 -18.87 28.92 -22.01
N MET A 82 -17.89 29.49 -21.30
CA MET A 82 -18.10 30.58 -20.35
C MET A 82 -18.77 31.80 -21.03
N ARG A 83 -18.36 32.14 -22.26
CA ARG A 83 -18.94 33.25 -23.02
C ARG A 83 -20.36 32.97 -23.52
N THR A 84 -20.66 31.72 -23.87
CA THR A 84 -21.89 31.35 -24.59
C THR A 84 -23.00 30.84 -23.66
N ARG A 85 -22.79 30.89 -22.34
CA ARG A 85 -23.77 30.49 -21.30
C ARG A 85 -24.28 29.04 -21.40
N GLY A 86 -23.51 28.17 -22.05
CA GLY A 86 -23.64 26.71 -21.99
C GLY A 86 -25.06 26.18 -22.19
N ARG A 87 -25.65 26.34 -23.39
CA ARG A 87 -26.85 25.59 -23.77
C ARG A 87 -26.45 24.14 -24.06
N VAL A 88 -26.83 23.22 -23.17
CA VAL A 88 -26.67 21.77 -23.34
C VAL A 88 -28.05 21.20 -23.68
N ASP A 89 -28.25 20.67 -24.89
CA ASP A 89 -29.52 20.02 -25.30
C ASP A 89 -29.51 18.49 -25.10
N ASN A 90 -28.44 17.92 -24.55
CA ASN A 90 -28.24 16.48 -24.47
C ASN A 90 -28.59 15.93 -23.08
N ARG A 91 -29.88 15.86 -22.74
CA ARG A 91 -30.37 14.96 -21.68
C ARG A 91 -30.54 13.56 -22.27
N ASN A 92 -29.46 12.78 -22.30
CA ASN A 92 -29.51 11.38 -22.71
C ASN A 92 -29.51 10.47 -21.47
N ASN A 93 -30.66 9.87 -21.16
CA ASN A 93 -30.80 8.86 -20.10
C ASN A 93 -30.22 7.51 -20.59
N TYR A 94 -28.91 7.42 -20.74
CA TYR A 94 -28.23 6.19 -21.10
C TYR A 94 -27.73 5.46 -19.86
N GLU A 95 -28.24 4.24 -19.60
CA GLU A 95 -27.63 3.33 -18.65
C GLU A 95 -26.29 2.84 -19.21
N TYR A 96 -25.18 3.19 -18.55
CA TYR A 96 -23.86 2.74 -18.94
C TYR A 96 -23.71 1.21 -18.81
N LYS A 97 -23.94 0.50 -19.92
CA LYS A 97 -23.58 -0.91 -20.06
C LYS A 97 -22.09 -1.00 -20.37
N SER A 98 -21.27 -1.27 -19.35
CA SER A 98 -19.84 -1.56 -19.56
C SER A 98 -19.71 -2.77 -20.48
N LEU A 99 -19.15 -2.57 -21.67
CA LEU A 99 -18.84 -3.62 -22.65
C LEU A 99 -18.02 -4.78 -22.05
N ASN A 100 -17.23 -4.49 -21.01
CA ASN A 100 -16.38 -5.46 -20.31
C ASN A 100 -17.07 -6.21 -19.16
N ARG A 101 -18.36 -5.98 -18.91
CA ARG A 101 -19.08 -6.58 -17.77
C ARG A 101 -19.05 -8.11 -17.85
N GLU A 102 -19.33 -8.65 -19.03
CA GLU A 102 -19.37 -10.09 -19.25
C GLU A 102 -17.97 -10.73 -19.15
N LYS A 103 -16.95 -10.07 -19.73
CA LYS A 103 -15.55 -10.49 -19.60
C LYS A 103 -15.10 -10.52 -18.14
N ARG A 104 -15.43 -9.48 -17.37
CA ARG A 104 -15.14 -9.39 -15.93
C ARG A 104 -15.83 -10.50 -15.14
N GLN A 105 -17.09 -10.80 -15.47
CA GLN A 105 -17.84 -11.87 -14.82
C GLN A 105 -17.26 -13.26 -15.13
N ARG A 106 -16.86 -13.54 -16.37
CA ARG A 106 -16.19 -14.80 -16.74
C ARG A 106 -14.85 -14.95 -16.04
N GLU A 107 -14.04 -13.89 -15.98
CA GLU A 107 -12.77 -13.94 -15.26
C GLU A 107 -12.96 -14.13 -13.75
N LEU A 108 -13.95 -13.47 -13.15
CA LEU A 108 -14.26 -13.66 -11.73
C LEU A 108 -14.60 -15.13 -11.43
N LEU A 109 -15.42 -15.77 -12.28
CA LEU A 109 -15.77 -17.18 -12.15
C LEU A 109 -14.54 -18.09 -12.34
N ARG A 110 -13.67 -17.78 -13.32
CA ARG A 110 -12.43 -18.52 -13.58
C ARG A 110 -11.50 -18.49 -12.38
N VAL A 111 -11.20 -17.29 -11.88
CA VAL A 111 -10.33 -17.06 -10.72
C VAL A 111 -10.91 -17.74 -9.47
N THR A 112 -12.22 -17.65 -9.27
CA THR A 112 -12.88 -18.31 -8.12
C THR A 112 -12.70 -19.83 -8.16
N LYS A 113 -12.88 -20.45 -9.34
CA LYS A 113 -12.70 -21.89 -9.52
C LYS A 113 -11.23 -22.31 -9.33
N GLU A 114 -10.30 -21.53 -9.88
CA GLU A 114 -8.85 -21.76 -9.70
C GLU A 114 -8.44 -21.68 -8.23
N ASN A 115 -8.94 -20.66 -7.51
CA ASN A 115 -8.69 -20.48 -6.09
C ASN A 115 -9.24 -21.64 -5.25
N GLN A 116 -10.44 -22.14 -5.55
CA GLN A 116 -10.99 -23.33 -4.91
C GLN A 116 -10.12 -24.57 -5.14
N ALA A 117 -9.60 -24.76 -6.37
CA ALA A 117 -8.71 -25.87 -6.68
C ALA A 117 -7.34 -25.75 -5.99
N ILE A 118 -6.81 -24.53 -5.82
CA ILE A 118 -5.60 -24.28 -5.04
C ILE A 118 -5.84 -24.62 -3.57
N LEU A 119 -6.94 -24.13 -2.99
CA LEU A 119 -7.31 -24.39 -1.60
C LEU A 119 -7.42 -25.90 -1.34
N TYR A 120 -8.09 -26.62 -2.24
CA TYR A 120 -8.20 -28.07 -2.14
C TYR A 120 -6.83 -28.77 -2.17
N ARG A 121 -5.92 -28.35 -3.06
CA ARG A 121 -4.56 -28.90 -3.13
C ARG A 121 -3.75 -28.62 -1.87
N ILE A 122 -3.85 -27.41 -1.31
CA ILE A 122 -3.17 -27.04 -0.07
C ILE A 122 -3.68 -27.91 1.08
N ASN A 123 -4.99 -28.03 1.22
CA ASN A 123 -5.60 -28.77 2.34
C ASN A 123 -5.35 -30.29 2.23
N MET A 124 -5.32 -30.84 1.02
CA MET A 124 -5.07 -32.27 0.80
C MET A 124 -3.59 -32.66 0.88
N ARG A 125 -2.67 -31.70 0.78
CA ARG A 125 -1.23 -31.98 0.84
C ARG A 125 -0.80 -32.16 2.28
N LYS A 126 -0.34 -33.37 2.62
CA LYS A 126 0.33 -33.64 3.90
C LYS A 126 1.71 -32.95 3.95
N PRO A 127 2.17 -32.52 5.14
CA PRO A 127 3.53 -32.01 5.29
C PRO A 127 4.54 -33.09 4.88
N GLU A 128 5.54 -32.69 4.09
CA GLU A 128 6.59 -33.59 3.61
C GLU A 128 7.59 -33.95 4.72
N TYR A 129 7.81 -33.02 5.65
CA TYR A 129 8.71 -33.22 6.78
C TYR A 129 7.94 -33.70 8.01
N SER A 130 8.51 -34.71 8.67
CA SER A 130 8.10 -35.12 10.00
C SER A 130 9.02 -34.43 11.01
N HIS A 131 8.45 -33.54 11.83
CA HIS A 131 9.20 -32.86 12.88
C HIS A 131 9.84 -33.85 13.86
N ILE A 132 9.19 -35.00 14.10
CA ILE A 132 9.72 -36.09 14.93
C ILE A 132 11.00 -36.65 14.32
N ARG A 133 10.99 -36.96 13.01
CA ARG A 133 12.18 -37.49 12.33
C ARG A 133 13.32 -36.48 12.30
N TRP A 134 13.01 -35.20 12.12
CA TRP A 134 14.02 -34.15 12.16
C TRP A 134 14.62 -33.97 13.55
N GLN A 135 13.82 -34.11 14.60
CA GLN A 135 14.29 -34.09 15.97
C GLN A 135 15.27 -35.25 16.24
N GLU A 136 14.90 -36.47 15.84
CA GLU A 136 15.77 -37.65 15.96
C GLU A 136 17.10 -37.45 15.22
N GLN A 137 17.05 -36.97 13.97
CA GLN A 137 18.25 -36.68 13.18
C GLN A 137 19.11 -35.58 13.79
N TRP A 138 18.48 -34.56 14.40
CA TRP A 138 19.20 -33.50 15.07
C TRP A 138 19.92 -34.03 16.31
N GLU A 139 19.27 -34.88 17.11
CA GLU A 139 19.88 -35.54 18.28
C GLU A 139 21.06 -36.43 17.89
N GLU A 140 20.96 -37.19 16.79
CA GLU A 140 22.09 -37.95 16.24
C GLU A 140 23.23 -37.03 15.80
N ASN A 141 22.91 -35.93 15.11
CA ASN A 141 23.90 -34.95 14.67
C ASN A 141 24.60 -34.26 15.85
N GLN A 142 23.90 -33.95 16.94
CA GLN A 142 24.53 -33.44 18.16
C GLN A 142 25.56 -34.43 18.71
N LYS A 143 25.22 -35.72 18.78
CA LYS A 143 26.17 -36.77 19.19
C LYS A 143 27.41 -36.83 18.29
N PHE A 144 27.24 -36.68 16.97
CA PHE A 144 28.38 -36.62 16.05
C PHE A 144 29.23 -35.36 16.26
N MET A 145 28.60 -34.21 16.48
CA MET A 145 29.29 -32.96 16.76
C MET A 145 30.10 -33.06 18.06
N ASP A 146 29.52 -33.63 19.12
CA ASP A 146 30.22 -33.89 20.37
C ASP A 146 31.44 -34.78 20.15
N ASN A 147 31.29 -35.85 19.36
CA ASN A 147 32.38 -36.79 19.06
C ASN A 147 33.52 -36.20 18.20
N ILE A 148 33.20 -35.26 17.29
CA ILE A 148 34.18 -34.66 16.37
C ILE A 148 34.80 -33.38 16.96
N SER A 149 34.11 -32.76 17.92
CA SER A 149 34.56 -31.50 18.52
C SER A 149 35.91 -31.66 19.24
N HIS A 150 36.85 -30.78 18.92
CA HIS A 150 38.16 -30.75 19.58
C HIS A 150 38.11 -30.07 20.96
N TYR A 151 37.07 -29.26 21.18
CA TYR A 151 36.83 -28.54 22.43
C TYR A 151 35.41 -28.80 22.90
N PRO A 152 35.17 -28.95 24.20
CA PRO A 152 33.83 -29.20 24.73
C PRO A 152 32.80 -28.15 24.29
N PRO A 153 31.52 -28.53 24.17
CA PRO A 153 30.43 -27.57 24.09
C PRO A 153 30.57 -26.54 25.22
N GLU A 154 30.41 -25.26 24.90
CA GLU A 154 30.55 -24.15 25.86
C GLU A 154 31.96 -23.95 26.47
N TRP A 155 33.04 -24.44 25.84
CA TRP A 155 34.42 -24.20 26.33
C TRP A 155 34.82 -22.71 26.44
N TRP A 156 34.08 -21.81 25.78
CA TRP A 156 34.23 -20.36 25.84
C TRP A 156 33.44 -19.71 26.99
N VAL A 157 32.52 -20.44 27.63
CA VAL A 157 31.75 -19.95 28.77
C VAL A 157 32.66 -19.94 30.00
N LYS A 158 33.01 -18.75 30.46
CA LYS A 158 33.77 -18.57 31.69
C LYS A 158 32.84 -18.87 32.86
N GLU A 159 32.99 -20.02 33.51
CA GLU A 159 32.50 -20.19 34.87
C GLU A 159 33.07 -19.07 35.75
N GLU A 160 32.20 -18.24 36.32
CA GLU A 160 32.62 -17.33 37.38
C GLU A 160 33.14 -18.18 38.55
N ARG A 161 34.46 -18.18 38.75
CA ARG A 161 35.09 -18.86 39.88
C ARG A 161 34.51 -18.31 41.17
N THR A 162 33.61 -19.06 41.80
CA THR A 162 33.12 -18.73 43.14
C THR A 162 34.29 -18.74 44.12
N PRO A 163 34.35 -17.79 45.08
CA PRO A 163 35.50 -17.67 45.97
C PRO A 163 35.58 -18.88 46.91
N ARG A 164 36.73 -19.56 46.86
CA ARG A 164 37.09 -20.76 47.61
C ARG A 164 36.92 -20.54 49.13
N LYS A 165 35.85 -21.09 49.73
CA LYS A 165 35.68 -21.15 51.21
C LYS A 165 36.64 -22.18 51.82
N LYS A 166 37.35 -21.79 52.87
CA LYS A 166 38.25 -22.63 53.65
C LYS A 166 37.49 -23.43 54.72
N GLN A 167 37.83 -24.72 54.78
CA GLN A 167 37.92 -25.63 55.93
C GLN A 167 36.77 -26.59 56.30
N ALA A 168 37.22 -27.86 56.43
CA ALA A 168 36.86 -28.92 57.38
C ALA A 168 35.57 -29.74 57.19
N LYS A 169 35.80 -30.98 56.74
CA LYS A 169 35.19 -32.28 57.08
C LYS A 169 33.69 -32.36 57.48
N ALA A 170 33.03 -33.17 56.65
CA ALA A 170 32.16 -34.29 56.98
C ALA A 170 30.74 -33.98 57.48
N GLY A 171 29.79 -34.30 56.60
CA GLY A 171 28.58 -35.02 56.98
C GLY A 171 27.31 -34.19 57.01
N GLN A 172 26.45 -34.47 56.03
CA GLN A 172 25.02 -34.19 55.94
C GLN A 172 24.62 -32.72 55.68
N GLU A 173 24.31 -32.44 54.41
CA GLU A 173 23.04 -31.89 53.94
C GLU A 173 23.13 -31.68 52.41
N THR A 174 22.98 -32.77 51.65
CA THR A 174 22.60 -32.71 50.24
C THR A 174 21.08 -32.60 50.17
N ASP A 175 20.56 -31.39 50.35
CA ASP A 175 19.14 -31.14 49.99
C ASP A 175 18.86 -29.66 49.63
N ARG A 176 19.90 -28.86 49.36
CA ARG A 176 19.74 -27.41 49.09
C ARG A 176 20.22 -26.94 47.72
N SER A 177 21.17 -27.64 47.07
CA SER A 177 21.72 -27.24 45.76
C SER A 177 20.97 -27.82 44.57
N GLU A 178 20.51 -29.07 44.64
CA GLU A 178 19.61 -29.64 43.61
C GLU A 178 18.27 -28.88 43.60
N ALA A 179 17.81 -28.42 44.77
CA ALA A 179 16.62 -27.56 44.91
C ALA A 179 16.82 -26.14 44.35
N GLU A 180 18.06 -25.66 44.18
CA GLU A 180 18.35 -24.33 43.61
C GLU A 180 18.57 -24.40 42.09
N GLU A 181 19.17 -25.48 41.59
CA GLU A 181 19.30 -25.76 40.14
C GLU A 181 17.97 -26.14 39.50
N THR A 182 17.15 -26.98 40.15
CA THR A 182 15.78 -27.25 39.70
C THR A 182 14.91 -25.98 39.72
N LYS A 183 15.07 -25.11 40.73
CA LYS A 183 14.39 -23.81 40.75
C LYS A 183 14.82 -22.87 39.63
N ARG A 184 16.10 -22.88 39.24
CA ARG A 184 16.59 -22.05 38.12
C ARG A 184 16.13 -22.57 36.77
N GLN A 185 16.15 -23.88 36.57
CA GLN A 185 15.61 -24.51 35.36
C GLN A 185 14.09 -24.30 35.28
N GLU A 186 13.35 -24.45 36.38
CA GLU A 186 11.93 -24.12 36.44
C GLU A 186 11.67 -22.61 36.22
N GLU A 187 12.54 -21.71 36.68
CA GLU A 187 12.44 -20.27 36.39
C GLU A 187 12.73 -19.94 34.93
N GLU A 188 13.67 -20.62 34.28
CA GLU A 188 13.98 -20.44 32.86
C GLU A 188 12.87 -21.00 31.96
N GLU A 189 12.31 -22.16 32.29
CA GLU A 189 11.13 -22.69 31.59
C GLU A 189 9.90 -21.80 31.80
N LYS A 190 9.68 -21.27 33.00
CA LYS A 190 8.62 -20.29 33.26
C LYS A 190 8.82 -19.00 32.47
N LYS A 191 10.06 -18.50 32.35
CA LYS A 191 10.37 -17.31 31.53
C LYS A 191 10.18 -17.57 30.04
N ALA A 192 10.56 -18.74 29.54
CA ALA A 192 10.34 -19.12 28.15
C ALA A 192 8.84 -19.28 27.84
N ALA A 193 8.07 -19.91 28.74
CA ALA A 193 6.62 -20.01 28.62
C ALA A 193 5.93 -18.62 28.70
N GLU A 194 6.41 -17.73 29.58
CA GLU A 194 5.91 -16.36 29.69
C GLU A 194 6.25 -15.52 28.44
N GLU A 195 7.41 -15.75 27.80
CA GLU A 195 7.77 -15.10 26.54
C GLU A 195 6.92 -15.61 25.37
N GLU A 196 6.65 -16.93 25.31
CA GLU A 196 5.75 -17.50 24.31
C GLU A 196 4.31 -17.01 24.49
N GLU A 197 3.84 -16.89 25.73
CA GLU A 197 2.52 -16.35 26.05
C GLU A 197 2.43 -14.86 25.67
N LYS A 198 3.47 -14.06 25.97
CA LYS A 198 3.55 -12.65 25.53
C LYS A 198 3.53 -12.51 24.01
N ARG A 199 4.18 -13.42 23.28
CA ARG A 199 4.14 -13.44 21.81
C ARG A 199 2.73 -13.77 21.29
N LYS A 200 2.04 -14.74 21.89
CA LYS A 200 0.65 -15.07 21.55
C LYS A 200 -0.30 -13.90 21.86
N GLN A 201 -0.17 -13.28 23.03
CA GLN A 201 -0.94 -12.09 23.40
C GLN A 201 -0.69 -10.90 22.46
N GLN A 202 0.56 -10.69 22.01
CA GLN A 202 0.87 -9.67 21.01
C GLN A 202 0.25 -9.98 19.64
N GLU A 203 0.25 -11.25 19.22
CA GLU A 203 -0.36 -11.66 17.96
C GLU A 203 -1.88 -11.51 17.99
N ASP A 204 -2.52 -11.87 19.09
CA ASP A 204 -3.96 -11.72 19.29
C ASP A 204 -4.37 -10.25 19.39
N ALA A 205 -3.59 -9.41 20.07
CA ALA A 205 -3.78 -7.96 20.09
C ALA A 205 -3.64 -7.35 18.68
N ALA A 206 -2.68 -7.83 17.88
CA ALA A 206 -2.51 -7.39 16.49
C ALA A 206 -3.69 -7.82 15.59
N LYS A 207 -4.23 -9.03 15.79
CA LYS A 207 -5.44 -9.50 15.09
C LYS A 207 -6.67 -8.68 15.49
N GLU A 208 -6.84 -8.36 16.76
CA GLU A 208 -7.94 -7.53 17.25
C GLU A 208 -7.85 -6.10 16.71
N ALA A 209 -6.65 -5.51 16.67
CA ALA A 209 -6.41 -4.20 16.08
C ALA A 209 -6.77 -4.15 14.59
N ARG A 210 -6.37 -5.17 13.80
CA ARG A 210 -6.75 -5.29 12.39
C ARG A 210 -8.26 -5.40 12.20
N LYS A 211 -8.93 -6.17 13.06
CA LYS A 211 -10.39 -6.31 13.03
C LYS A 211 -11.11 -4.99 13.34
N LYS A 212 -10.63 -4.23 14.33
CA LYS A 212 -11.15 -2.89 14.66
C LYS A 212 -10.94 -1.90 13.52
N GLU A 213 -9.78 -1.93 12.85
CA GLU A 213 -9.51 -1.06 11.69
C GLU A 213 -10.45 -1.39 10.51
N GLU A 214 -10.69 -2.67 10.23
CA GLU A 214 -11.61 -3.09 9.18
C GLU A 214 -13.06 -2.69 9.50
N GLU A 215 -13.49 -2.81 10.75
CA GLU A 215 -14.82 -2.37 11.20
C GLU A 215 -14.99 -0.85 11.09
N GLN A 216 -13.96 -0.07 11.43
CA GLN A 216 -13.97 1.39 11.24
C GLN A 216 -14.04 1.78 9.76
N LYS A 217 -13.35 1.06 8.87
CA LYS A 217 -13.45 1.29 7.41
C LYS A 217 -14.87 1.02 6.92
N LYS A 218 -15.49 -0.09 7.33
CA LYS A 218 -16.88 -0.41 6.97
C LYS A 218 -17.87 0.65 7.46
N LYS A 219 -17.71 1.13 8.71
CA LYS A 219 -18.55 2.22 9.25
C LYS A 219 -18.41 3.53 8.46
N LYS A 220 -17.18 3.90 8.08
CA LYS A 220 -16.93 5.08 7.23
C LYS A 220 -17.55 4.95 5.84
N GLU A 221 -17.41 3.78 5.20
CA GLU A 221 -18.02 3.51 3.89
C GLU A 221 -19.56 3.55 3.96
N GLU A 222 -20.15 3.03 5.03
CA GLU A 222 -21.60 3.09 5.24
C GLU A 222 -22.10 4.52 5.48
N GLU A 223 -21.37 5.32 6.27
CA GLU A 223 -21.70 6.73 6.50
C GLU A 223 -21.59 7.55 5.20
N GLU A 224 -20.57 7.32 4.38
CA GLU A 224 -20.41 7.98 3.08
C GLU A 224 -21.55 7.62 2.12
N ARG A 225 -21.99 6.36 2.11
CA ARG A 225 -23.17 5.92 1.33
C ARG A 225 -24.44 6.65 1.77
N LYS A 226 -24.71 6.72 3.08
CA LYS A 226 -25.89 7.44 3.61
C LYS A 226 -25.87 8.93 3.25
N ARG A 227 -24.70 9.58 3.32
CA ARG A 227 -24.54 10.99 2.89
C ARG A 227 -24.84 11.18 1.41
N LYS A 228 -24.37 10.28 0.54
CA LYS A 228 -24.66 10.32 -0.90
C LYS A 228 -26.15 10.11 -1.20
N GLU A 229 -26.79 9.17 -0.51
CA GLU A 229 -28.24 8.94 -0.63
C GLU A 229 -29.06 10.14 -0.17
N GLU A 230 -28.66 10.81 0.93
CA GLU A 230 -29.32 12.02 1.41
C GLU A 230 -29.13 13.20 0.44
N GLU A 231 -27.93 13.37 -0.13
CA GLU A 231 -27.67 14.40 -1.14
C GLU A 231 -28.49 14.16 -2.42
N GLU A 232 -28.62 12.90 -2.86
CA GLU A 232 -29.46 12.55 -4.01
C GLU A 232 -30.95 12.82 -3.75
N ARG A 233 -31.44 12.56 -2.52
CA ARG A 233 -32.81 12.89 -2.13
C ARG A 233 -33.07 14.40 -2.18
N LYS A 234 -32.17 15.21 -1.62
CA LYS A 234 -32.28 16.68 -1.66
C LYS A 234 -32.29 17.22 -3.08
N ARG A 235 -31.45 16.67 -3.98
CA ARG A 235 -31.46 17.03 -5.39
C ARG A 235 -32.79 16.71 -6.07
N LYS A 236 -33.38 15.54 -5.78
CA LYS A 236 -34.70 15.16 -6.34
C LYS A 236 -35.82 16.07 -5.84
N GLU A 237 -35.81 16.43 -4.55
CA GLU A 237 -36.78 17.38 -3.98
C GLU A 237 -36.64 18.78 -4.60
N GLU A 238 -35.41 19.25 -4.83
CA GLU A 238 -35.14 20.53 -5.49
C GLU A 238 -35.61 20.53 -6.95
N GLU A 239 -35.33 19.45 -7.71
CA GLU A 239 -35.82 19.28 -9.07
C GLU A 239 -37.36 19.23 -9.14
N GLU A 240 -38.02 18.58 -8.19
CA GLU A 240 -39.48 18.53 -8.12
C GLU A 240 -40.08 19.91 -7.80
N ALA A 241 -39.47 20.66 -6.87
CA ALA A 241 -39.88 22.02 -6.54
C ALA A 241 -39.71 22.97 -7.75
N GLU A 242 -38.63 22.81 -8.53
CA GLU A 242 -38.41 23.59 -9.74
C GLU A 242 -39.46 23.27 -10.82
N ARG A 243 -39.85 22.01 -10.99
CA ARG A 243 -40.93 21.60 -11.90
C ARG A 243 -42.26 22.23 -11.50
N LYS A 244 -42.64 22.15 -10.22
CA LYS A 244 -43.88 22.77 -9.71
C LYS A 244 -43.89 24.28 -9.91
N ARG A 245 -42.75 24.97 -9.76
CA ARG A 245 -42.64 26.41 -10.06
C ARG A 245 -42.86 26.72 -11.53
N LYS A 246 -42.29 25.91 -12.43
CA LYS A 246 -42.47 26.07 -13.89
C LYS A 246 -43.91 25.82 -14.32
N GLU A 247 -44.56 24.79 -13.77
CA GLU A 247 -45.97 24.51 -14.01
C GLU A 247 -46.87 25.66 -13.52
N ALA A 248 -46.60 26.22 -12.35
CA ALA A 248 -47.34 27.37 -11.84
C ALA A 248 -47.14 28.64 -12.70
N GLU A 249 -45.92 28.90 -13.18
CA GLU A 249 -45.64 30.02 -14.09
C GLU A 249 -46.35 29.83 -15.45
N GLU A 250 -46.42 28.60 -15.95
CA GLU A 250 -47.15 28.27 -17.18
C GLU A 250 -48.67 28.43 -17.01
N GLU A 251 -49.24 27.99 -15.89
CA GLU A 251 -50.65 28.25 -15.57
C GLU A 251 -50.95 29.74 -15.44
N GLU A 252 -50.06 30.52 -14.81
CA GLU A 252 -50.23 31.97 -14.70
C GLU A 252 -50.19 32.65 -16.07
N ARG A 253 -49.29 32.21 -16.97
CA ARG A 253 -49.26 32.68 -18.36
C ARG A 253 -50.54 32.34 -19.11
N LYS A 254 -51.03 31.09 -18.99
CA LYS A 254 -52.31 30.66 -19.59
C LYS A 254 -53.49 31.47 -19.05
N ARG A 255 -53.52 31.78 -17.75
CA ARG A 255 -54.55 32.65 -17.15
C ARG A 255 -54.49 34.07 -17.69
N LYS A 256 -53.30 34.67 -17.81
CA LYS A 256 -53.11 36.01 -18.40
C LYS A 256 -53.50 36.05 -19.87
N GLU A 257 -53.20 34.99 -20.61
CA GLU A 257 -53.59 34.85 -22.02
C GLU A 257 -55.11 34.71 -22.17
N ALA A 258 -55.76 33.91 -21.33
CA ALA A 258 -57.22 33.80 -21.29
C ALA A 258 -57.91 35.11 -20.86
N GLU A 259 -57.35 35.85 -19.90
CA GLU A 259 -57.85 37.17 -19.49
C GLU A 259 -57.68 38.22 -20.61
N ALA A 260 -56.59 38.14 -21.39
CA ALA A 260 -56.39 38.97 -22.57
C ALA A 260 -57.41 38.65 -23.68
N GLN A 261 -57.68 37.37 -23.93
CA GLN A 261 -58.71 36.94 -24.89
C GLN A 261 -60.12 37.37 -24.46
N GLN A 262 -60.45 37.29 -23.17
CA GLN A 262 -61.73 37.81 -22.65
C GLN A 262 -61.86 39.33 -22.72
N LYS A 263 -60.74 40.07 -22.70
CA LYS A 263 -60.73 41.52 -22.95
C LYS A 263 -60.89 41.87 -24.42
N GLU A 264 -60.42 41.01 -25.34
CA GLU A 264 -60.67 41.16 -26.78
C GLU A 264 -62.10 40.78 -27.20
N GLU A 265 -62.79 39.90 -26.46
CA GLU A 265 -64.17 39.50 -26.75
C GLU A 265 -65.25 40.43 -26.14
N GLN A 266 -64.89 41.49 -25.41
CA GLN A 266 -65.88 42.53 -25.09
C GLN A 266 -66.17 43.37 -26.34
N PRO A 267 -67.40 43.41 -26.85
CA PRO A 267 -67.74 44.22 -28.00
C PRO A 267 -67.56 45.69 -27.62
N THR A 268 -66.65 46.38 -28.30
CA THR A 268 -66.62 47.83 -28.36
C THR A 268 -67.97 48.30 -28.92
N GLU A 269 -68.86 48.77 -28.06
CA GLU A 269 -70.03 49.53 -28.49
C GLU A 269 -69.55 50.75 -29.28
N VAL A 270 -69.93 50.76 -30.56
CA VAL A 270 -69.70 51.87 -31.48
C VAL A 270 -70.63 53.02 -31.06
N PRO A 271 -70.12 54.23 -30.77
CA PRO A 271 -70.99 55.39 -30.58
C PRO A 271 -71.66 55.73 -31.90
N VAL A 272 -73.00 55.71 -31.90
CA VAL A 272 -73.85 56.16 -33.00
C VAL A 272 -73.73 57.68 -33.12
N ASP A 273 -73.40 58.15 -34.33
CA ASP A 273 -73.46 59.56 -34.74
C ASP A 273 -74.89 60.10 -34.53
N GLU A 274 -75.04 61.11 -33.66
CA GLU A 274 -76.19 62.01 -33.66
C GLU A 274 -75.85 63.28 -34.43
N GLU A 275 -76.54 63.46 -35.56
CA GLU A 275 -76.69 64.73 -36.25
C GLU A 275 -77.10 65.84 -35.28
N ARG A 276 -76.35 66.94 -35.24
CA ARG A 276 -76.87 68.26 -34.84
C ARG A 276 -76.41 69.31 -35.83
N GLY A 277 -77.41 69.98 -36.39
CA GLY A 277 -77.27 70.95 -37.44
C GLY A 277 -76.82 72.33 -36.98
N ASP A 278 -76.55 73.12 -38.00
CA ASP A 278 -76.50 74.58 -38.08
C ASP A 278 -76.87 75.37 -36.82
N THR A 279 -75.98 76.29 -36.43
CA THR A 279 -76.28 77.73 -36.56
C THR A 279 -75.02 78.59 -36.45
N LYS A 280 -74.97 79.60 -37.33
CA LYS A 280 -74.10 80.78 -37.35
C LYS A 280 -74.01 81.46 -35.97
N THR A 281 -72.87 82.05 -35.65
CA THR A 281 -72.75 83.50 -35.36
C THR A 281 -71.30 83.99 -35.34
N GLU A 282 -71.16 85.22 -35.80
CA GLU A 282 -69.95 86.05 -35.94
C GLU A 282 -69.32 86.45 -34.59
N SER A 283 -68.02 86.77 -34.61
CA SER A 283 -67.37 87.97 -34.00
C SER A 283 -65.85 87.75 -33.95
N HIS A 284 -65.06 88.49 -34.72
CA HIS A 284 -64.34 89.71 -34.30
C HIS A 284 -63.39 89.51 -33.11
N ALA A 285 -62.09 89.38 -33.39
CA ALA A 285 -61.05 90.41 -33.18
C ALA A 285 -59.66 89.77 -33.30
#